data_AF-A0A846DGV7-F1
#
_entry.id   AF-A0A846DGV7-F1
#
_cell.length_a   1.000
_cell.length_b   1.000
_cell.length_c   1.000
_cell.angle_alpha   90.00
_cell.angle_beta   90.00
_cell.angle_gamma   90.00
#
_symmetry.space_group_name_H-M   'P 1'
#
loop_
_entity.id
_entity.type
_entity.pdbx_description
1 polymer ?
#
loop_
_entity_poly.entity_id
_entity_poly.type
_entity_poly.pdbx_seq_one_letter_code
_entity_poly.pdbx_strand_id
1 'polypeptide(L)' 'MITKNEVAKALGVTTRTLRNWEAAGKIKATKNKKGRKIYDLDSVVYED' A
#
# COMPACT_ATOMS: atom_id res chain seq x y z
N MET A 1 -9.92 2.31 2.78
CA MET A 1 -8.97 1.28 3.32
C MET A 1 -9.07 0.02 2.49
N ILE A 2 -8.05 -0.24 1.67
CA ILE A 2 -8.02 -1.35 0.71
C ILE A 2 -6.87 -2.32 1.02
N THR A 3 -7.01 -3.55 0.57
CA THR A 3 -5.98 -4.58 0.76
C THR A 3 -4.80 -4.35 -0.17
N LYS A 4 -3.63 -4.92 0.18
CA LYS A 4 -2.41 -4.81 -0.63
C LYS A 4 -2.62 -5.14 -2.12
N ASN A 5 -3.44 -6.15 -2.40
CA ASN A 5 -3.71 -6.59 -3.78
C ASN A 5 -4.56 -5.58 -4.55
N GLU A 6 -5.53 -4.96 -3.88
CA GLU A 6 -6.37 -3.91 -4.49
C GLU A 6 -5.57 -2.65 -4.76
N VAL A 7 -4.67 -2.26 -3.84
CA VAL A 7 -3.74 -1.14 -4.04
C VAL A 7 -2.85 -1.39 -5.24
N ALA A 8 -2.29 -2.61 -5.34
CA ALA A 8 -1.41 -2.99 -6.43
C ALA A 8 -2.12 -2.84 -7.78
N LYS A 9 -3.36 -3.31 -7.86
CA LYS A 9 -4.20 -3.15 -9.05
C LYS A 9 -4.55 -1.69 -9.33
N ALA A 10 -4.94 -0.92 -8.32
CA ALA A 10 -5.33 0.48 -8.46
C ALA A 10 -4.17 1.34 -8.96
N LEU A 11 -2.94 1.08 -8.50
CA LEU A 11 -1.74 1.80 -8.90
C LEU A 11 -1.05 1.19 -10.13
N GLY A 12 -1.57 0.09 -10.68
CA GLY A 12 -0.95 -0.60 -11.82
C GLY A 12 0.43 -1.19 -11.53
N VAL A 13 0.78 -1.41 -10.26
CA VAL A 13 2.09 -1.96 -9.84
C VAL A 13 1.96 -3.36 -9.30
N THR A 14 3.08 -4.09 -9.24
CA THR A 14 3.10 -5.39 -8.58
C THR A 14 3.01 -5.26 -7.06
N THR A 15 2.48 -6.30 -6.40
CA THR A 15 2.49 -6.38 -4.93
C THR A 15 3.92 -6.42 -4.36
N ARG A 16 4.92 -6.79 -5.17
CA ARG A 16 6.34 -6.73 -4.81
C ARG A 16 6.83 -5.28 -4.78
N THR A 17 6.45 -4.47 -5.78
CA THR A 17 6.73 -3.03 -5.81
C THR A 17 6.21 -2.34 -4.54
N LEU A 18 4.96 -2.59 -4.15
CA LEU A 18 4.42 -2.06 -2.89
C LEU A 18 5.20 -2.50 -1.66
N ARG A 19 5.72 -3.72 -1.65
CA ARG A 19 6.53 -4.24 -0.54
C ARG A 19 7.87 -3.52 -0.44
N ASN A 20 8.49 -3.21 -1.59
CA ASN A 20 9.73 -2.45 -1.65
C ASN A 20 9.52 -1.01 -1.20
N TRP A 21 8.40 -0.38 -1.58
CA TRP A 21 8.06 0.97 -1.11
C TRP A 21 7.77 1.01 0.38
N GLU A 22 7.10 -0.01 0.93
CA GLU A 22 6.91 -0.14 2.38
C GLU A 22 8.25 -0.30 3.11
N ALA A 23 9.13 -1.16 2.60
CA ALA A 23 10.47 -1.36 3.17
C ALA A 23 11.36 -0.10 3.07
N ALA A 24 11.19 0.68 2.00
CA ALA A 24 11.86 1.96 1.80
C ALA A 24 11.19 3.12 2.56
N GLY A 25 10.07 2.88 3.27
CA GLY A 25 9.34 3.91 4.02
C GLY A 25 8.54 4.90 3.17
N LYS A 26 8.40 4.66 1.85
CA LYS A 26 7.65 5.53 0.91
C LYS A 26 6.14 5.45 1.11
N ILE A 27 5.63 4.31 1.58
CA ILE A 27 4.22 4.12 1.89
C ILE A 27 4.06 3.62 3.32
N LYS A 28 2.97 4.03 3.98
CA LYS A 28 2.61 3.53 5.32
C LYS A 28 1.41 2.59 5.21
N ALA A 29 1.55 1.42 5.82
CA ALA A 29 0.45 0.47 5.97
C ALA A 29 -0.04 0.50 7.42
N THR A 30 -1.34 0.56 7.62
CA THR A 30 -1.95 0.47 8.95
C THR A 30 -2.48 -0.95 9.15
N LYS A 31 -2.56 -1.43 10.40
CA LYS A 31 -3.22 -2.70 10.71
C LYS A 31 -4.67 -2.43 11.08
N ASN A 32 -5.61 -3.19 10.51
CA ASN A 32 -6.98 -3.16 10.97
C ASN A 32 -7.15 -3.93 12.30
N LYS A 33 -8.34 -3.86 12.91
CA LYS A 33 -8.68 -4.57 14.15
C LYS A 33 -8.46 -6.10 14.09
N LYS A 34 -8.38 -6.68 12.89
CA LYS A 34 -8.13 -8.11 12.65
C LYS A 34 -6.64 -8.41 12.34
N GLY A 35 -5.75 -7.44 12.52
CA GLY A 35 -4.31 -7.59 12.28
C GLY A 35 -3.88 -7.59 10.81
N ARG A 36 -4.80 -7.35 9.87
CA ARG A 36 -4.48 -7.29 8.42
C ARG A 36 -3.96 -5.90 8.05
N LYS A 37 -2.96 -5.86 7.17
CA LYS A 37 -2.46 -4.62 6.58
C LYS A 37 -3.51 -4.04 5.63
N ILE A 38 -3.86 -2.79 5.87
CA ILE A 38 -4.74 -1.96 5.06
C ILE A 38 -3.98 -0.70 4.67
N TYR A 39 -4.15 -0.30 3.41
CA TYR A 39 -3.53 0.88 2.87
C TYR A 39 -4.62 1.91 2.62
N ASP A 40 -4.28 3.15 2.87
CA ASP A 40 -5.11 4.28 2.50
C ASP A 40 -4.64 4.79 1.15
N LEU A 41 -5.46 4.65 0.11
CA LEU A 41 -5.06 4.95 -1.26
C LEU A 41 -4.73 6.45 -1.41
N ASP A 42 -5.45 7.31 -0.70
CA ASP A 42 -5.22 8.76 -0.66
C ASP A 42 -3.90 9.14 0.03
N SER A 43 -3.34 8.24 0.85
CA SER A 43 -2.02 8.44 1.48
C SER A 43 -0.85 8.00 0.61
N VAL A 44 -1.11 7.27 -0.48
CA VAL A 44 -0.06 6.85 -1.40
C VAL A 44 0.21 8.00 -2.36
N VAL A 45 1.00 8.97 -1.89
CA VAL A 45 1.48 10.07 -2.73
C VAL A 45 2.52 9.50 -3.68
N TYR A 46 2.16 9.38 -4.95
CA TYR A 46 3.13 9.24 -6.03
C TYR A 46 3.42 10.67 -6.50
N GLU A 47 4.51 11.26 -6.02
CA GLU A 47 5.04 12.47 -6.65
C GLU A 47 5.83 12.01 -7.90
N ASP A 48 5.46 12.56 -9.06
CA ASP A 48 6.14 12.41 -10.36
C ASP A 48 7.60 12.90 -10.32
#